data_AF-A0A5Q4C549-F1
#
_entry.id   AF-A0A5Q4C549-F1
#
_cell.length_a   1.000
_cell.length_b   1.000
_cell.length_c   1.000
_cell.angle_alpha   90.00
_cell.angle_beta   90.00
_cell.angle_gamma   90.00
#
_symmetry.space_group_name_H-M   'P 1'
#
loop_
_entity.id
_entity.type
_entity.pdbx_description
1 polymer ?
#
loop_
_entity_poly.entity_id
_entity_poly.type
_entity_poly.pdbx_seq_one_letter_code
_entity_poly.pdbx_strand_id
1 'polypeptide(L)'
;MARFRVPFSSLPVPGPLRALPAPTVRIITLLLAVNVLIWAVAGVILHFHPALAPPAALSFVLGLRHALDADHISAIDLTTRRLIASGQRPVTVGTFFSLGHSTVVIVTCVVVAATSGALRDRFDGFARVGNIVGTAVSAAFLLLLCAGNGWVLYKLVRRLRVVLDEERWSRKMVAAAQGHGGPDAEEQDDGNAAMDLKLEGEGFLASVFRKVFRVVDRPWKMFPLGILFGLGFDTSSEIAILGLSSVHGAQGTSIWLILIFPVLFTAGMCLLDTTDGALMMALYTSKAFSRDRVAILYYSIVLTGITVFVSAFIGVIQVLSLVANVAEPEGRFWDGVDAIGDHFDVIGGSICGLFVVVGLGSVLVYRPWRRRVEERSEERAVLVPEEERGLGTGAGAGVGSSYGTVAAGGPVLKKAAVASEAAAQE
;
A
#
# COMPACT_ATOMS: atom_id res chain seq x y z
N MET A 1 -9.39 31.30 -15.68
CA MET A 1 -9.09 29.87 -15.97
C MET A 1 -10.26 29.02 -15.54
N ALA A 2 -11.19 28.74 -16.46
CA ALA A 2 -12.37 27.93 -16.20
C ALA A 2 -11.97 26.44 -16.05
N ARG A 3 -12.30 25.85 -14.90
CA ARG A 3 -12.08 24.42 -14.64
C ARG A 3 -13.04 23.62 -15.52
N PHE A 4 -12.52 23.00 -16.57
CA PHE A 4 -13.25 22.06 -17.41
C PHE A 4 -13.62 20.82 -16.56
N ARG A 5 -14.82 20.82 -15.97
CA ARG A 5 -15.41 19.63 -15.34
C ARG A 5 -16.18 18.88 -16.42
N VAL A 6 -15.63 17.76 -16.88
CA VAL A 6 -16.33 16.85 -17.78
C VAL A 6 -17.52 16.23 -17.02
N PRO A 7 -18.77 16.40 -17.46
CA PRO A 7 -19.94 15.85 -16.79
C PRO A 7 -20.13 14.40 -17.23
N PHE A 8 -19.45 13.46 -16.56
CA PHE A 8 -19.82 12.05 -16.63
C PHE A 8 -20.94 11.76 -15.62
N SER A 9 -22.14 12.26 -15.91
CA SER A 9 -23.34 11.86 -15.18
C SER A 9 -23.88 10.55 -15.73
N SER A 10 -23.83 9.52 -14.87
CA SER A 10 -24.64 8.29 -14.90
C SER A 10 -24.59 7.43 -16.16
N LEU A 11 -23.49 6.69 -16.32
CA LEU A 11 -23.58 5.38 -16.97
C LEU A 11 -24.18 4.38 -15.96
N PRO A 12 -25.12 3.50 -16.35
CA PRO A 12 -25.69 2.48 -15.47
C PRO A 12 -24.58 1.47 -15.10
N VAL A 13 -23.95 1.68 -13.95
CA VAL A 13 -22.92 0.76 -13.43
C VAL A 13 -23.63 -0.49 -12.90
N PRO A 14 -23.32 -1.70 -13.42
CA PRO A 14 -23.89 -2.95 -12.93
C PRO A 14 -23.63 -3.14 -11.43
N GLY A 15 -24.58 -3.81 -10.74
CA GLY A 15 -24.61 -4.01 -9.29
C GLY A 15 -23.27 -4.29 -8.58
N PRO A 16 -22.38 -5.18 -9.06
CA PRO A 16 -21.10 -5.45 -8.41
C PRO A 16 -20.09 -4.28 -8.48
N LEU A 17 -20.20 -3.39 -9.48
CA LEU A 17 -19.31 -2.22 -9.61
C LEU A 17 -19.67 -1.07 -8.66
N ARG A 18 -20.84 -1.11 -8.01
CA ARG A 18 -21.22 -0.12 -6.98
C ARG A 18 -20.44 -0.29 -5.66
N ALA A 19 -19.81 -1.45 -5.45
CA ALA A 19 -18.97 -1.71 -4.29
C ALA A 19 -17.57 -1.07 -4.42
N LEU A 20 -17.14 -0.70 -5.63
CA LEU A 20 -15.80 -0.15 -5.87
C LEU A 20 -15.80 1.39 -5.73
N PRO A 21 -14.74 1.99 -5.15
CA PRO A 21 -14.60 3.43 -5.10
C PRO A 21 -14.62 4.05 -6.51
N ALA A 22 -15.33 5.18 -6.68
CA ALA A 22 -15.41 5.86 -7.98
C ALA A 22 -14.04 6.19 -8.63
N PRO A 23 -12.98 6.56 -7.87
CA PRO A 23 -11.63 6.74 -8.45
C PRO A 23 -11.05 5.45 -9.07
N THR A 24 -11.26 4.29 -8.45
CA THR A 24 -10.82 2.97 -8.94
C THR A 24 -11.47 2.64 -10.29
N VAL A 25 -12.80 2.80 -10.37
CA VAL A 25 -13.54 2.51 -11.62
C VAL A 25 -13.07 3.44 -12.74
N ARG A 26 -12.84 4.73 -12.44
CA ARG A 26 -12.37 5.71 -13.43
C ARG A 26 -11.00 5.38 -13.98
N ILE A 27 -10.03 5.03 -13.13
CA ILE A 27 -8.68 4.72 -13.59
C ILE A 27 -8.65 3.44 -14.42
N ILE A 28 -9.35 2.38 -13.98
CA ILE A 28 -9.44 1.12 -14.73
C ILE A 28 -10.12 1.36 -16.09
N THR A 29 -11.21 2.12 -16.13
CA THR A 29 -11.91 2.44 -17.39
C THR A 29 -11.01 3.23 -18.34
N LEU A 30 -10.29 4.24 -17.83
CA LEU A 30 -9.32 5.01 -18.62
C LEU A 30 -8.22 4.10 -19.17
N LEU A 31 -7.69 3.21 -18.35
CA LEU A 31 -6.61 2.29 -18.70
C LEU A 31 -7.04 1.28 -19.77
N LEU A 32 -8.27 0.76 -19.67
CA LEU A 32 -8.86 -0.08 -20.71
C LEU A 32 -9.05 0.68 -22.02
N ALA A 33 -9.53 1.93 -21.97
CA ALA A 33 -9.69 2.76 -23.16
C ALA A 33 -8.33 3.05 -23.84
N VAL A 34 -7.28 3.33 -23.05
CA VAL A 34 -5.91 3.52 -23.57
C VAL A 34 -5.39 2.22 -24.18
N ASN A 35 -5.61 1.07 -23.54
CA ASN A 35 -5.22 -0.23 -24.10
C ASN A 35 -5.91 -0.53 -25.43
N VAL A 36 -7.22 -0.28 -25.53
CA VAL A 36 -7.97 -0.42 -26.78
C VAL A 36 -7.41 0.48 -27.87
N LEU A 37 -7.07 1.74 -27.54
CA LEU A 37 -6.45 2.66 -28.48
C LEU A 37 -5.08 2.16 -28.96
N ILE A 38 -4.22 1.69 -28.04
CA ILE A 38 -2.90 1.13 -28.38
C ILE A 38 -3.06 -0.07 -29.31
N TRP A 39 -3.98 -0.99 -29.00
CA TRP A 39 -4.26 -2.17 -29.82
C TRP A 39 -4.88 -1.82 -31.18
N ALA A 40 -5.70 -0.77 -31.26
CA ALA A 40 -6.23 -0.29 -32.53
C ALA A 40 -5.13 0.27 -33.43
N VAL A 41 -4.23 1.10 -32.87
CA VAL A 41 -3.06 1.62 -33.59
C VAL A 41 -2.13 0.49 -34.01
N ALA A 42 -1.85 -0.46 -33.10
CA ALA A 42 -1.08 -1.65 -33.41
C ALA A 42 -1.74 -2.47 -34.53
N GLY A 43 -3.05 -2.68 -34.49
CA GLY A 43 -3.80 -3.40 -35.52
C GLY A 43 -3.66 -2.79 -36.91
N VAL A 44 -3.67 -1.44 -37.00
CA VAL A 44 -3.42 -0.74 -38.27
C VAL A 44 -1.99 -1.00 -38.76
N ILE A 45 -0.98 -0.91 -37.89
CA ILE A 45 0.42 -1.18 -38.26
C ILE A 45 0.61 -2.64 -38.70
N LEU A 46 0.05 -3.57 -37.93
CA LEU A 46 0.15 -5.01 -38.16
C LEU A 46 -0.59 -5.47 -39.43
N HIS A 47 -1.61 -4.75 -39.88
CA HIS A 47 -2.24 -4.99 -41.17
C HIS A 47 -1.24 -4.84 -42.33
N PHE A 48 -0.37 -3.82 -42.26
CA PHE A 48 0.69 -3.59 -43.25
C PHE A 48 1.95 -4.43 -43.01
N HIS A 49 2.17 -4.88 -41.77
CA HIS A 49 3.31 -5.71 -41.38
C HIS A 49 2.89 -7.00 -40.63
N PRO A 50 2.24 -7.96 -41.30
CA PRO A 50 1.68 -9.15 -40.62
C PRO A 50 2.73 -10.00 -39.89
N ALA A 51 3.98 -10.01 -40.36
CA ALA A 51 5.08 -10.72 -39.72
C ALA A 51 5.39 -10.23 -38.30
N LEU A 52 5.00 -9.00 -37.95
CA LEU A 52 5.20 -8.43 -36.62
C LEU A 52 4.08 -8.80 -35.64
N ALA A 53 3.00 -9.46 -36.09
CA ALA A 53 1.86 -9.76 -35.23
C ALA A 53 2.19 -10.74 -34.09
N PRO A 54 2.89 -11.88 -34.33
CA PRO A 54 3.31 -12.77 -33.25
C PRO A 54 4.22 -12.10 -32.21
N PRO A 55 5.32 -11.39 -32.58
CA PRO A 55 6.16 -10.74 -31.58
C PRO A 55 5.43 -9.59 -30.87
N ALA A 56 4.54 -8.85 -31.54
CA ALA A 56 3.71 -7.83 -30.90
C ALA A 56 2.78 -8.41 -29.82
N ALA A 57 2.07 -9.50 -30.14
CA ALA A 57 1.23 -10.20 -29.17
C ALA A 57 2.05 -10.78 -28.01
N LEU A 58 3.22 -11.35 -28.31
CA LEU A 58 4.14 -11.84 -27.30
C LEU A 58 4.62 -10.71 -26.38
N SER A 59 4.98 -9.54 -26.92
CA SER A 59 5.41 -8.40 -26.11
C SER A 59 4.34 -7.94 -25.12
N PHE A 60 3.07 -7.92 -25.53
CA PHE A 60 1.96 -7.61 -24.62
C PHE A 60 1.84 -8.64 -23.49
N VAL A 61 1.91 -9.93 -23.82
CA VAL A 61 1.84 -11.02 -22.83
C VAL A 61 3.05 -11.00 -21.90
N LEU A 62 4.25 -10.72 -22.41
CA LEU A 62 5.44 -10.54 -21.58
C LEU A 62 5.27 -9.34 -20.63
N GLY A 63 4.63 -8.27 -21.06
CA GLY A 63 4.31 -7.13 -20.21
C GLY A 63 3.34 -7.49 -19.08
N LEU A 64 2.32 -8.29 -19.39
CA LEU A 64 1.42 -8.85 -18.38
C LEU A 64 2.16 -9.77 -17.41
N ARG A 65 2.99 -10.69 -17.93
CA ARG A 65 3.78 -11.62 -17.12
C ARG A 65 4.71 -10.86 -16.18
N HIS A 66 5.42 -9.88 -16.71
CA HIS A 66 6.36 -9.05 -15.95
C HIS A 66 5.68 -8.29 -14.81
N ALA A 67 4.49 -7.74 -15.03
CA ALA A 67 3.73 -7.09 -13.95
C ALA A 67 3.37 -8.02 -12.79
N LEU A 68 3.40 -9.34 -13.01
CA LEU A 68 3.19 -10.31 -11.94
C LEU A 68 4.46 -10.59 -11.14
N ASP A 69 5.62 -10.04 -11.52
CA ASP A 69 6.86 -10.24 -10.78
C ASP A 69 6.69 -9.78 -9.32
N ALA A 70 7.21 -10.59 -8.41
CA ALA A 70 6.88 -10.49 -7.00
C ALA A 70 7.35 -9.18 -6.35
N ASP A 71 8.35 -8.54 -6.93
CA ASP A 71 8.88 -7.25 -6.51
C ASP A 71 8.02 -6.06 -6.96
N HIS A 72 7.42 -6.13 -8.15
CA HIS A 72 6.42 -5.17 -8.63
C HIS A 72 5.22 -5.15 -7.68
N ILE A 73 4.61 -6.32 -7.43
CA ILE A 73 3.47 -6.47 -6.50
C ILE A 73 3.86 -5.95 -5.11
N SER A 74 5.00 -6.39 -4.57
CA SER A 74 5.45 -5.98 -3.23
C SER A 74 5.66 -4.46 -3.11
N ALA A 75 6.27 -3.83 -4.11
CA ALA A 75 6.53 -2.39 -4.12
C ALA A 75 5.23 -1.57 -4.22
N ILE A 76 4.32 -1.98 -5.10
CA ILE A 76 3.02 -1.33 -5.32
C ILE A 76 2.16 -1.48 -4.07
N ASP A 77 2.07 -2.67 -3.48
CA ASP A 77 1.27 -2.95 -2.30
C ASP A 77 1.73 -2.17 -1.07
N LEU A 78 3.02 -2.29 -0.72
CA LEU A 78 3.59 -1.62 0.44
C LEU A 78 3.43 -0.10 0.36
N THR A 79 3.55 0.46 -0.85
CA THR A 79 3.37 1.89 -1.08
C THR A 79 1.90 2.29 -1.01
N THR A 80 1.02 1.58 -1.71
CA THR A 80 -0.44 1.81 -1.74
C THR A 80 -0.99 1.81 -0.32
N ARG A 81 -0.65 0.78 0.43
CA ARG A 81 -0.98 0.62 1.84
C ARG A 81 -0.52 1.79 2.69
N ARG A 82 0.75 2.18 2.57
CA ARG A 82 1.32 3.26 3.37
C ARG A 82 0.63 4.61 3.07
N LEU A 83 0.32 4.86 1.80
CA LEU A 83 -0.40 6.06 1.38
C LEU A 83 -1.84 6.06 1.90
N ILE A 84 -2.52 4.91 1.92
CA ILE A 84 -3.84 4.75 2.56
C ILE A 84 -3.76 5.03 4.07
N ALA A 85 -2.75 4.49 4.77
CA ALA A 85 -2.52 4.77 6.18
C ALA A 85 -2.21 6.25 6.47
N SER A 86 -1.79 7.01 5.45
CA SER A 86 -1.59 8.46 5.51
C SER A 86 -2.84 9.26 5.10
N GLY A 87 -3.99 8.61 4.97
CA GLY A 87 -5.28 9.22 4.59
C GLY A 87 -5.43 9.52 3.09
N GLN A 88 -4.52 9.07 2.23
CA GLN A 88 -4.60 9.30 0.79
C GLN A 88 -5.42 8.22 0.08
N ARG A 89 -5.80 8.50 -1.18
CA ARG A 89 -6.51 7.58 -2.08
C ARG A 89 -5.67 7.28 -3.33
N PRO A 90 -4.63 6.43 -3.21
CA PRO A 90 -3.52 6.37 -4.16
C PRO A 90 -3.78 5.40 -5.33
N VAL A 91 -4.78 5.68 -6.18
CA VAL A 91 -5.18 4.74 -7.27
C VAL A 91 -4.20 4.64 -8.44
N THR A 92 -3.20 5.51 -8.53
CA THR A 92 -2.26 5.59 -9.66
C THR A 92 -0.84 5.12 -9.31
N VAL A 93 -0.64 4.47 -8.16
CA VAL A 93 0.69 4.00 -7.70
C VAL A 93 1.30 3.06 -8.74
N GLY A 94 0.55 2.02 -9.13
CA GLY A 94 0.98 1.07 -10.15
C GLY A 94 1.24 1.74 -11.51
N THR A 95 0.39 2.67 -11.94
CA THR A 95 0.58 3.37 -13.22
C THR A 95 1.90 4.14 -13.29
N PHE A 96 2.25 4.87 -12.23
CA PHE A 96 3.50 5.62 -12.23
C PHE A 96 4.71 4.70 -12.13
N PHE A 97 4.60 3.63 -11.35
CA PHE A 97 5.65 2.60 -11.25
C PHE A 97 5.95 1.96 -12.60
N SER A 98 4.91 1.42 -13.26
CA SER A 98 5.02 0.75 -14.55
C SER A 98 5.53 1.67 -15.66
N LEU A 99 5.10 2.95 -15.69
CA LEU A 99 5.59 3.94 -16.64
C LEU A 99 7.08 4.27 -16.41
N GLY A 100 7.50 4.36 -15.15
CA GLY A 100 8.90 4.57 -14.79
C GLY A 100 9.77 3.41 -15.26
N HIS A 101 9.39 2.18 -14.90
CA HIS A 101 10.08 0.96 -15.31
C HIS A 101 10.14 0.85 -16.84
N SER A 102 9.00 1.00 -17.49
CA SER A 102 8.87 0.95 -18.95
C SER A 102 9.70 2.01 -19.68
N THR A 103 10.01 3.15 -19.05
CA THR A 103 10.88 4.15 -19.65
C THR A 103 12.26 3.57 -19.93
N VAL A 104 12.81 2.79 -18.99
CA VAL A 104 14.10 2.10 -19.18
C VAL A 104 13.98 1.06 -20.27
N VAL A 105 12.93 0.23 -20.26
CA VAL A 105 12.71 -0.81 -21.28
C VAL A 105 12.61 -0.21 -22.68
N ILE A 106 11.85 0.88 -22.87
CA ILE A 106 11.72 1.58 -24.17
C ILE A 106 13.09 2.10 -24.63
N VAL A 107 13.82 2.80 -23.76
CA VAL A 107 15.14 3.37 -24.09
C VAL A 107 16.09 2.24 -24.49
N THR A 108 16.14 1.17 -23.73
CA THR A 108 17.03 0.03 -24.00
C THR A 108 16.63 -0.69 -25.29
N CYS A 109 15.34 -0.86 -25.58
CA CYS A 109 14.88 -1.40 -26.87
C CYS A 109 15.36 -0.55 -28.05
N VAL A 110 15.26 0.78 -27.96
CA VAL A 110 15.74 1.70 -29.00
C VAL A 110 17.24 1.58 -29.18
N VAL A 111 18.00 1.59 -28.08
CA VAL A 111 19.47 1.45 -28.10
C VAL A 111 19.89 0.14 -28.75
N VAL A 112 19.29 -0.98 -28.33
CA VAL A 112 19.61 -2.33 -28.83
C VAL A 112 19.21 -2.50 -30.30
N ALA A 113 18.05 -1.97 -30.70
CA ALA A 113 17.60 -1.99 -32.09
C ALA A 113 18.52 -1.16 -33.00
N ALA A 114 18.92 0.05 -32.56
CA ALA A 114 19.73 0.97 -33.34
C ALA A 114 21.20 0.55 -33.48
N THR A 115 21.73 -0.20 -32.51
CA THR A 115 23.13 -0.66 -32.53
C THR A 115 23.35 -1.96 -33.30
N SER A 116 22.29 -2.62 -33.78
CA SER A 116 22.32 -3.73 -34.76
C SER A 116 23.44 -4.76 -34.52
N GLY A 117 23.65 -5.15 -33.26
CA GLY A 117 24.68 -6.13 -32.85
C GLY A 117 26.13 -5.62 -32.82
N ALA A 118 26.42 -4.42 -33.32
CA ALA A 118 27.78 -3.85 -33.40
C ALA A 118 28.34 -3.36 -32.04
N LEU A 119 27.51 -3.32 -30.99
CA LEU A 119 27.91 -2.90 -29.63
C LEU A 119 27.55 -3.93 -28.53
N ARG A 120 27.40 -5.22 -28.87
CA ARG A 120 27.07 -6.27 -27.88
C ARG A 120 27.97 -6.22 -26.63
N ASP A 121 29.28 -6.16 -26.81
CA ASP A 121 30.23 -6.15 -25.68
C ASP A 121 30.08 -4.92 -24.75
N ARG A 122 29.73 -3.75 -25.31
CA ARG A 122 29.49 -2.52 -24.53
C ARG A 122 28.14 -2.57 -23.82
N PHE A 123 27.15 -3.24 -24.44
CA PHE A 123 25.84 -3.44 -23.87
C PHE A 123 25.88 -4.41 -22.69
N ASP A 124 26.63 -5.51 -22.79
CA ASP A 124 26.74 -6.51 -21.72
C ASP A 124 27.32 -5.90 -20.43
N GLY A 125 28.32 -5.01 -20.56
CA GLY A 125 28.87 -4.26 -19.43
C GLY A 125 27.86 -3.28 -18.81
N PHE A 126 27.09 -2.56 -19.64
CA PHE A 126 26.04 -1.66 -19.15
C PHE A 126 24.89 -2.41 -18.48
N ALA A 127 24.48 -3.55 -19.04
CA ALA A 127 23.45 -4.42 -18.49
C ALA A 127 23.86 -4.98 -17.13
N ARG A 128 25.11 -5.46 -16.97
CA ARG A 128 25.61 -5.95 -15.67
C ARG A 128 25.62 -4.85 -14.60
N VAL A 129 26.09 -3.66 -14.94
CA VAL A 129 26.11 -2.52 -13.98
C VAL A 129 24.69 -2.08 -13.65
N GLY A 130 23.81 -1.97 -14.66
CA GLY A 130 22.40 -1.66 -14.48
C GLY A 130 21.75 -2.64 -13.51
N ASN A 131 21.98 -3.94 -13.72
CA ASN A 131 21.46 -5.03 -12.91
C ASN A 131 21.88 -4.91 -11.45
N ILE A 132 23.18 -4.82 -11.17
CA ILE A 132 23.69 -4.67 -9.80
C ILE A 132 23.07 -3.45 -9.11
N VAL A 133 23.01 -2.31 -9.80
CA VAL A 133 22.46 -1.06 -9.24
C VAL A 133 20.96 -1.19 -9.02
N GLY A 134 20.21 -1.68 -10.01
CA GLY A 134 18.76 -1.83 -9.96
C GLY A 134 18.34 -2.78 -8.83
N THR A 135 18.96 -3.95 -8.75
CA THR A 135 18.64 -4.98 -7.76
C THR A 135 19.07 -4.58 -6.36
N ALA A 136 20.20 -3.90 -6.19
CA ALA A 136 20.60 -3.34 -4.90
C ALA A 136 19.65 -2.25 -4.38
N VAL A 137 19.25 -1.33 -5.27
CA VAL A 137 18.32 -0.24 -4.91
C VAL A 137 16.92 -0.78 -4.64
N SER A 138 16.45 -1.73 -5.46
CA SER A 138 15.17 -2.44 -5.30
C SER A 138 15.11 -3.16 -3.95
N ALA A 139 16.13 -3.98 -3.64
CA ALA A 139 16.23 -4.73 -2.40
C ALA A 139 16.23 -3.81 -1.17
N ALA A 140 17.07 -2.76 -1.20
CA ALA A 140 17.13 -1.79 -0.12
C ALA A 140 15.76 -1.10 0.08
N PHE A 141 15.10 -0.72 -1.01
CA PHE A 141 13.82 -0.03 -0.95
C PHE A 141 12.69 -0.93 -0.42
N LEU A 142 12.59 -2.16 -0.91
CA LEU A 142 11.60 -3.14 -0.43
C LEU A 142 11.79 -3.45 1.05
N LEU A 143 13.03 -3.68 1.50
CA LEU A 143 13.32 -3.93 2.91
C LEU A 143 12.99 -2.72 3.79
N LEU A 144 13.27 -1.50 3.33
CA LEU A 144 12.91 -0.27 4.04
C LEU A 144 11.40 -0.08 4.15
N LEU A 145 10.65 -0.27 3.06
CA LEU A 145 9.19 -0.19 3.08
C LEU A 145 8.57 -1.33 3.89
N CYS A 146 9.16 -2.52 3.86
CA CYS A 146 8.76 -3.66 4.66
C CYS A 146 8.89 -3.35 6.16
N ALA A 147 10.06 -2.87 6.61
CA ALA A 147 10.27 -2.45 8.00
C ALA A 147 9.28 -1.35 8.42
N GLY A 148 9.07 -0.37 7.53
CA GLY A 148 8.13 0.72 7.74
C GLY A 148 6.67 0.25 7.90
N ASN A 149 6.21 -0.64 7.02
CA ASN A 149 4.87 -1.22 7.10
C ASN A 149 4.72 -2.21 8.25
N GLY A 150 5.80 -2.89 8.66
CA GLY A 150 5.86 -3.68 9.90
C GLY A 150 5.66 -2.83 11.15
N TRP A 151 6.17 -1.60 11.17
CA TRP A 151 5.87 -0.66 12.25
C TRP A 151 4.41 -0.20 12.25
N VAL A 152 3.83 0.04 11.07
CA VAL A 152 2.38 0.32 10.95
C VAL A 152 1.56 -0.88 11.45
N LEU A 153 1.95 -2.11 11.10
CA LEU A 153 1.33 -3.33 11.60
C LEU A 153 1.31 -3.39 13.12
N TYR A 154 2.46 -3.13 13.75
CA TYR A 154 2.60 -3.12 15.20
C TYR A 154 1.65 -2.11 15.85
N LYS A 155 1.53 -0.90 15.29
CA LYS A 155 0.58 0.12 15.77
C LYS A 155 -0.88 -0.32 15.62
N LEU A 156 -1.24 -0.91 14.48
CA LEU A 156 -2.59 -1.43 14.25
C LEU A 156 -2.94 -2.52 15.26
N VAL A 157 -2.03 -3.47 15.52
CA VAL A 157 -2.22 -4.54 16.52
C VAL A 157 -2.38 -3.96 17.92
N ARG A 158 -1.57 -2.96 18.31
CA ARG A 158 -1.74 -2.28 19.60
C ARG A 158 -3.10 -1.60 19.70
N ARG A 159 -3.56 -0.90 18.65
CA ARG A 159 -4.85 -0.22 18.67
C ARG A 159 -6.01 -1.20 18.74
N LEU A 160 -5.94 -2.33 18.01
CA LEU A 160 -6.95 -3.37 18.11
C LEU A 160 -7.05 -3.90 19.54
N ARG A 161 -5.92 -4.11 20.23
CA ARG A 161 -5.94 -4.53 21.65
C ARG A 161 -6.67 -3.52 22.54
N VAL A 162 -6.35 -2.23 22.39
CA VAL A 162 -6.99 -1.15 23.16
C VAL A 162 -8.48 -1.06 22.87
N VAL A 163 -8.91 -1.09 21.60
CA VAL A 163 -10.34 -1.04 21.24
C VAL A 163 -11.09 -2.25 21.79
N LEU A 164 -10.47 -3.44 21.74
CA LEU A 164 -11.03 -4.63 22.37
C LEU A 164 -11.10 -4.47 23.90
N ASP A 165 -10.15 -3.80 24.55
CA ASP A 165 -10.19 -3.48 26.00
C ASP A 165 -11.29 -2.45 26.32
N GLU A 166 -11.49 -1.42 25.50
CA GLU A 166 -12.53 -0.39 25.65
C GLU A 166 -13.94 -0.99 25.51
N GLU A 167 -14.19 -1.77 24.44
CA GLU A 167 -15.47 -2.47 24.25
C GLU A 167 -15.76 -3.47 25.37
N ARG A 168 -14.71 -4.07 25.95
CA ARG A 168 -14.83 -4.93 27.12
C ARG A 168 -15.26 -4.14 28.36
N TRP A 169 -14.63 -2.99 28.62
CA TRP A 169 -14.96 -2.14 29.76
C TRP A 169 -16.39 -1.59 29.68
N SER A 170 -16.78 -1.07 28.52
CA SER A 170 -18.13 -0.53 28.30
C SER A 170 -19.21 -1.60 28.47
N ARG A 171 -19.00 -2.81 27.96
CA ARG A 171 -19.94 -3.93 28.17
C ARG A 171 -20.06 -4.34 29.63
N LYS A 172 -18.95 -4.38 30.38
CA LYS A 172 -18.98 -4.66 31.83
C LYS A 172 -19.76 -3.59 32.60
N MET A 173 -19.55 -2.31 32.28
CA MET A 173 -20.27 -1.20 32.92
C MET A 173 -21.77 -1.24 32.60
N VAL A 174 -22.16 -1.53 31.35
CA VAL A 174 -23.56 -1.70 30.98
C VAL A 174 -24.19 -2.91 31.67
N ALA A 175 -23.50 -4.06 31.74
CA ALA A 175 -24.00 -5.23 32.46
C ALA A 175 -24.15 -4.98 33.98
N ALA A 176 -23.25 -4.19 34.57
CA ALA A 176 -23.37 -3.76 35.97
C ALA A 176 -24.46 -2.69 36.18
N ALA A 177 -24.66 -1.81 35.19
CA ALA A 177 -25.67 -0.75 35.20
C ALA A 177 -27.07 -1.22 34.79
N GLN A 178 -27.24 -2.42 34.22
CA GLN A 178 -28.57 -3.02 34.01
C GLN A 178 -29.31 -3.34 35.33
N GLY A 179 -28.70 -3.05 36.48
CA GLY A 179 -29.42 -2.84 37.74
C GLY A 179 -30.22 -1.53 37.82
N HIS A 180 -29.80 -0.41 37.21
CA HIS A 180 -30.47 0.90 37.23
C HIS A 180 -30.23 1.66 35.89
N GLY A 181 -31.32 1.97 35.17
CA GLY A 181 -31.33 2.49 33.78
C GLY A 181 -30.26 3.54 33.44
N GLY A 182 -29.48 3.23 32.40
CA GLY A 182 -28.41 4.10 31.88
C GLY A 182 -28.87 4.95 30.67
N PRO A 183 -28.26 6.13 30.46
CA PRO A 183 -28.62 7.03 29.37
C PRO A 183 -28.05 6.57 28.02
N ASP A 184 -28.75 6.94 26.96
CA ASP A 184 -28.44 6.66 25.57
C ASP A 184 -27.04 7.18 25.19
N ALA A 185 -26.13 6.26 24.85
CA ALA A 185 -24.83 6.60 24.29
C ALA A 185 -25.01 6.92 22.80
N GLU A 186 -24.81 8.19 22.45
CA GLU A 186 -24.81 8.68 21.07
C GLU A 186 -23.85 7.84 20.20
N GLU A 187 -24.39 7.26 19.12
CA GLU A 187 -23.61 6.67 18.03
C GLU A 187 -22.77 7.77 17.37
N GLN A 188 -21.53 7.97 17.85
CA GLN A 188 -20.53 8.71 17.08
C GLN A 188 -20.17 7.89 15.83
N ASP A 189 -20.45 8.48 14.66
CA ASP A 189 -20.11 7.99 13.32
C ASP A 189 -18.58 7.84 13.17
N ASP A 190 -18.05 6.74 13.71
CA ASP A 190 -16.63 6.40 13.81
C ASP A 190 -16.08 5.73 12.53
N GLY A 191 -16.70 6.01 11.38
CA GLY A 191 -16.35 5.44 10.07
C GLY A 191 -14.94 5.77 9.56
N ASN A 192 -14.15 6.55 10.32
CA ASN A 192 -12.80 6.99 9.99
C ASN A 192 -11.71 6.54 11.00
N ALA A 193 -12.01 5.68 11.98
CA ALA A 193 -11.05 5.30 13.01
C ALA A 193 -9.74 4.64 12.49
N ALA A 194 -9.78 4.01 11.31
CA ALA A 194 -8.57 3.49 10.65
C ALA A 194 -7.88 4.52 9.76
N MET A 195 -8.57 5.60 9.38
CA MET A 195 -8.08 6.66 8.48
C MET A 195 -7.45 7.83 9.25
N ASP A 196 -7.82 8.06 10.51
CA ASP A 196 -7.27 9.12 11.36
C ASP A 196 -6.10 8.65 12.24
N LEU A 197 -5.23 7.81 11.65
CA LEU A 197 -3.93 7.51 12.22
C LEU A 197 -3.02 8.73 12.02
N LYS A 198 -3.14 9.73 12.88
CA LYS A 198 -2.01 10.63 13.14
C LYS A 198 -0.85 9.77 13.64
N LEU A 199 0.02 9.37 12.72
CA LEU A 199 1.25 8.60 12.95
C LEU A 199 2.31 9.43 13.68
N GLU A 200 1.90 10.26 14.65
CA GLU A 200 2.74 10.99 15.57
C GLU A 200 3.19 10.03 16.66
N GLY A 201 4.20 9.22 16.34
CA GLY A 201 5.07 8.66 17.36
C GLY A 201 6.29 9.54 17.45
N GLU A 202 6.53 10.14 18.61
CA GLU A 202 7.79 10.83 18.91
C GLU A 202 8.86 9.77 19.18
N GLY A 203 9.90 9.70 18.33
CA GLY A 203 11.01 8.76 18.49
C GLY A 203 12.01 8.79 17.35
N PHE A 204 13.25 8.38 17.61
CA PHE A 204 14.33 8.34 16.62
C PHE A 204 13.97 7.48 15.39
N LEU A 205 13.43 6.28 15.61
CA LEU A 205 12.93 5.39 14.54
C LEU A 205 11.82 6.07 13.72
N ALA A 206 10.90 6.78 14.37
CA ALA A 206 9.85 7.51 13.66
C ALA A 206 10.40 8.65 12.79
N SER A 207 11.49 9.29 13.20
CA SER A 207 12.17 10.33 12.43
C SER A 207 12.91 9.77 11.20
N VAL A 208 13.63 8.66 11.37
CA VAL A 208 14.30 7.95 10.26
C VAL A 208 13.28 7.45 9.25
N PHE A 209 12.23 6.76 9.72
CA PHE A 209 11.15 6.31 8.85
C PHE A 209 10.48 7.50 8.18
N ARG A 210 10.19 8.61 8.87
CA ARG A 210 9.59 9.81 8.27
C ARG A 210 10.43 10.39 7.11
N LYS A 211 11.76 10.34 7.18
CA LYS A 211 12.64 10.77 6.06
C LYS A 211 12.54 9.83 4.87
N VAL A 212 12.69 8.52 5.09
CA VAL A 212 12.57 7.49 4.03
C VAL A 212 11.19 7.55 3.38
N PHE A 213 10.17 7.74 4.19
CA PHE A 213 8.77 7.86 3.80
C PHE A 213 8.43 9.14 3.01
N ARG A 214 9.22 10.19 3.14
CA ARG A 214 9.09 11.40 2.31
C ARG A 214 9.53 11.15 0.86
N VAL A 215 10.32 10.09 0.62
CA VAL A 215 10.74 9.68 -0.72
C VAL A 215 9.55 9.19 -1.54
N VAL A 216 8.56 8.51 -0.94
CA VAL A 216 7.35 8.02 -1.65
C VAL A 216 6.08 8.42 -0.91
N ASP A 217 5.90 9.72 -0.70
CA ASP A 217 4.73 10.32 -0.04
C ASP A 217 3.56 10.62 -1.00
N ARG A 218 3.76 10.47 -2.30
CA ARG A 218 2.77 10.73 -3.35
C ARG A 218 2.82 9.64 -4.42
N PRO A 219 1.69 9.27 -5.05
CA PRO A 219 1.66 8.24 -6.09
C PRO A 219 2.63 8.48 -7.24
N TRP A 220 2.85 9.73 -7.68
CA TRP A 220 3.73 10.04 -8.80
C TRP A 220 5.21 9.75 -8.53
N LYS A 221 5.64 9.72 -7.26
CA LYS A 221 7.03 9.41 -6.88
C LYS A 221 7.39 7.93 -7.09
N MET A 222 6.41 7.10 -7.43
CA MET A 222 6.67 5.74 -7.92
C MET A 222 7.33 5.74 -9.31
N PHE A 223 7.24 6.83 -10.09
CA PHE A 223 7.86 6.88 -11.41
C PHE A 223 9.40 6.81 -11.35
N PRO A 224 10.10 7.66 -10.57
CA PRO A 224 11.54 7.48 -10.37
C PRO A 224 11.90 6.11 -9.77
N LEU A 225 11.06 5.57 -8.88
CA LEU A 225 11.29 4.24 -8.32
C LEU A 225 11.20 3.15 -9.39
N GLY A 226 10.19 3.24 -10.26
CA GLY A 226 10.03 2.34 -11.40
C GLY A 226 11.25 2.37 -12.32
N ILE A 227 11.83 3.55 -12.59
CA ILE A 227 13.08 3.66 -13.36
C ILE A 227 14.20 2.86 -12.67
N LEU A 228 14.34 2.98 -11.35
CA LEU A 228 15.39 2.27 -10.61
C LEU A 228 15.19 0.75 -10.67
N PHE A 229 13.95 0.28 -10.61
CA PHE A 229 13.61 -1.14 -10.77
C PHE A 229 13.88 -1.63 -12.20
N GLY A 230 13.52 -0.83 -13.21
CA GLY A 230 13.74 -1.17 -14.62
C GLY A 230 15.22 -1.18 -15.05
N LEU A 231 16.14 -0.72 -14.22
CA LEU A 231 17.58 -0.90 -14.46
C LEU A 231 18.06 -2.32 -14.16
N GLY A 232 17.30 -3.10 -13.39
CA GLY A 232 17.66 -4.44 -12.95
C GLY A 232 17.94 -5.42 -14.10
N PHE A 233 17.26 -5.32 -15.25
CA PHE A 233 17.37 -6.25 -16.39
C PHE A 233 17.34 -7.75 -16.01
N ASP A 234 16.88 -8.09 -14.81
CA ASP A 234 16.97 -9.44 -14.21
C ASP A 234 15.84 -10.36 -14.68
N THR A 235 14.87 -9.82 -15.43
CA THR A 235 13.68 -10.56 -15.80
C THR A 235 13.81 -11.16 -17.20
N SER A 236 13.42 -12.43 -17.32
CA SER A 236 13.36 -13.12 -18.61
C SER A 236 12.46 -12.39 -19.63
N SER A 237 11.46 -11.64 -19.15
CA SER A 237 10.53 -10.86 -19.97
C SER A 237 11.20 -9.64 -20.61
N GLU A 238 12.02 -8.88 -19.86
CA GLU A 238 12.79 -7.76 -20.41
C GLU A 238 13.81 -8.24 -21.44
N ILE A 239 14.59 -9.27 -21.09
CA ILE A 239 15.60 -9.85 -21.99
C ILE A 239 14.95 -10.35 -23.28
N ALA A 240 13.78 -10.99 -23.20
CA ALA A 240 13.05 -11.45 -24.39
C ALA A 240 12.63 -10.30 -25.32
N ILE A 241 12.15 -9.18 -24.77
CA ILE A 241 11.77 -8.00 -25.58
C ILE A 241 12.95 -7.26 -26.17
N LEU A 242 14.06 -7.17 -25.43
CA LEU A 242 15.32 -6.65 -25.95
C LEU A 242 15.82 -7.53 -27.09
N GLY A 243 15.71 -8.86 -26.95
CA GLY A 243 15.99 -9.84 -27.99
C GLY A 243 15.14 -9.64 -29.25
N LEU A 244 13.82 -9.50 -29.10
CA LEU A 244 12.90 -9.21 -30.22
C LEU A 244 13.27 -7.91 -30.93
N SER A 245 13.56 -6.85 -30.16
CA SER A 245 13.96 -5.54 -30.69
C SER A 245 15.31 -5.62 -31.42
N SER A 246 16.26 -6.41 -30.89
CA SER A 246 17.56 -6.66 -31.50
C SER A 246 17.45 -7.38 -32.83
N VAL A 247 16.68 -8.48 -32.87
CA VAL A 247 16.51 -9.31 -34.08
C VAL A 247 15.87 -8.50 -35.19
N HIS A 248 14.80 -7.76 -34.89
CA HIS A 248 14.15 -6.94 -35.91
C HIS A 248 14.98 -5.71 -36.32
N GLY A 249 15.77 -5.15 -35.40
CA GLY A 249 16.76 -4.12 -35.71
C GLY A 249 17.84 -4.63 -36.68
N ALA A 250 18.37 -5.83 -36.45
CA ALA A 250 19.35 -6.47 -37.32
C ALA A 250 18.78 -6.81 -38.72
N GLN A 251 17.48 -7.07 -38.83
CA GLN A 251 16.78 -7.28 -40.10
C GLN A 251 16.54 -5.99 -40.90
N GLY A 252 16.95 -4.82 -40.37
CA GLY A 252 16.73 -3.52 -41.02
C GLY A 252 15.30 -2.98 -40.89
N THR A 253 14.53 -3.51 -39.94
CA THR A 253 13.18 -3.00 -39.64
C THR A 253 13.30 -1.57 -39.12
N SER A 254 12.39 -0.69 -39.55
CA SER A 254 12.37 0.69 -39.06
C SER A 254 12.25 0.73 -37.53
N ILE A 255 13.03 1.60 -36.87
CA ILE A 255 12.97 1.83 -35.42
C ILE A 255 11.55 2.17 -34.98
N TRP A 256 10.79 2.91 -35.80
CA TRP A 256 9.40 3.26 -35.52
C TRP A 256 8.47 2.05 -35.45
N LEU A 257 8.75 1.00 -36.23
CA LEU A 257 8.00 -0.25 -36.16
C LEU A 257 8.44 -1.09 -34.96
N ILE A 258 9.72 -1.10 -34.62
CA ILE A 258 10.25 -1.83 -33.45
C ILE A 258 9.67 -1.30 -32.14
N LEU A 259 9.39 0.02 -32.06
CA LEU A 259 8.75 0.64 -30.90
C LEU A 259 7.37 0.07 -30.56
N ILE A 260 6.71 -0.68 -31.46
CA ILE A 260 5.47 -1.38 -31.16
C ILE A 260 5.64 -2.38 -30.01
N PHE A 261 6.81 -3.03 -29.90
CA PHE A 261 7.07 -4.07 -28.89
C PHE A 261 7.12 -3.49 -27.46
N PRO A 262 8.00 -2.52 -27.15
CA PRO A 262 8.02 -1.97 -25.80
C PRO A 262 6.74 -1.20 -25.47
N VAL A 263 6.05 -0.58 -26.44
CA VAL A 263 4.75 0.07 -26.18
C VAL A 263 3.68 -0.94 -25.76
N LEU A 264 3.59 -2.09 -26.44
CA LEU A 264 2.64 -3.15 -26.07
C LEU A 264 3.02 -3.82 -24.74
N PHE A 265 4.32 -4.00 -24.48
CA PHE A 265 4.80 -4.43 -23.17
C PHE A 265 4.38 -3.47 -22.05
N THR A 266 4.63 -2.18 -22.24
CA THR A 266 4.20 -1.13 -21.29
C THR A 266 2.68 -1.15 -21.10
N ALA A 267 1.90 -1.34 -22.17
CA ALA A 267 0.45 -1.41 -22.08
C ALA A 267 -0.02 -2.59 -21.21
N GLY A 268 0.57 -3.77 -21.42
CA GLY A 268 0.33 -4.96 -20.61
C GLY A 268 0.73 -4.77 -19.15
N MET A 269 1.94 -4.28 -18.90
CA MET A 269 2.45 -4.05 -17.53
C MET A 269 1.60 -3.01 -16.79
N CYS A 270 1.33 -1.87 -17.43
CA CYS A 270 0.49 -0.82 -16.83
C CYS A 270 -0.91 -1.34 -16.49
N LEU A 271 -1.47 -2.25 -17.30
CA LEU A 271 -2.78 -2.84 -17.08
C LEU A 271 -2.84 -3.56 -15.73
N LEU A 272 -1.91 -4.47 -15.48
CA LEU A 272 -1.90 -5.27 -14.25
C LEU A 272 -1.42 -4.48 -13.04
N ASP A 273 -0.30 -3.75 -13.13
CA ASP A 273 0.25 -2.96 -12.01
C ASP A 273 -0.77 -1.92 -11.50
N THR A 274 -1.47 -1.24 -12.43
CA THR A 274 -2.51 -0.28 -12.04
C THR A 274 -3.72 -0.98 -11.46
N THR A 275 -4.12 -2.12 -12.03
CA THR A 275 -5.27 -2.88 -11.53
C THR A 275 -5.00 -3.39 -10.12
N ASP A 276 -3.80 -3.91 -9.86
CA ASP A 276 -3.36 -4.35 -8.54
C ASP A 276 -3.48 -3.24 -7.49
N GLY A 277 -2.82 -2.10 -7.70
CA GLY A 277 -2.91 -0.96 -6.78
C GLY A 277 -4.33 -0.41 -6.61
N ALA A 278 -5.14 -0.43 -7.67
CA ALA A 278 -6.52 0.03 -7.65
C ALA A 278 -7.45 -0.95 -6.90
N LEU A 279 -7.25 -2.26 -7.06
CA LEU A 279 -7.96 -3.32 -6.33
C LEU A 279 -7.57 -3.31 -4.85
N MET A 280 -6.30 -3.16 -4.54
CA MET A 280 -5.82 -2.99 -3.16
C MET A 280 -6.50 -1.80 -2.49
N MET A 281 -6.53 -0.64 -3.15
CA MET A 281 -7.25 0.53 -2.64
C MET A 281 -8.75 0.27 -2.46
N ALA A 282 -9.36 -0.50 -3.36
CA ALA A 282 -10.76 -0.88 -3.25
C ALA A 282 -11.01 -1.82 -2.06
N LEU A 283 -10.15 -2.80 -1.79
CA LEU A 283 -10.24 -3.68 -0.62
C LEU A 283 -10.19 -2.90 0.70
N TYR A 284 -9.40 -1.82 0.75
CA TYR A 284 -9.31 -0.95 1.93
C TYR A 284 -10.42 0.10 2.05
N THR A 285 -10.94 0.60 0.93
CA THR A 285 -11.92 1.71 0.92
C THR A 285 -13.36 1.22 0.80
N SER A 286 -13.58 0.02 0.27
CA SER A 286 -14.91 -0.52 0.07
C SER A 286 -15.54 -0.81 1.43
N LYS A 287 -16.51 0.05 1.77
CA LYS A 287 -17.41 -0.07 2.93
C LYS A 287 -18.34 -1.31 2.86
N ALA A 288 -18.07 -2.27 1.97
CA ALA A 288 -18.88 -3.47 1.79
C ALA A 288 -18.79 -4.47 2.96
N PHE A 289 -17.79 -4.32 3.85
CA PHE A 289 -17.60 -5.21 5.01
C PHE A 289 -17.71 -4.45 6.34
N SER A 290 -18.96 -4.24 6.76
CA SER A 290 -19.45 -4.03 8.14
C SER A 290 -19.07 -2.75 8.91
N ARG A 291 -20.05 -2.27 9.69
CA ARG A 291 -20.11 -1.02 10.45
C ARG A 291 -19.18 -0.96 11.68
N ASP A 292 -18.41 -2.00 11.97
CA ASP A 292 -17.71 -2.16 13.25
C ASP A 292 -16.22 -1.77 13.15
N ARG A 293 -15.78 -0.93 14.09
CA ARG A 293 -14.38 -0.47 14.24
C ARG A 293 -13.38 -1.62 14.34
N VAL A 294 -13.75 -2.71 15.02
CA VAL A 294 -12.94 -3.93 15.20
C VAL A 294 -12.73 -4.68 13.88
N ALA A 295 -13.75 -4.76 13.02
CA ALA A 295 -13.65 -5.45 11.73
C ALA A 295 -12.63 -4.76 10.82
N ILE A 296 -12.71 -3.43 10.73
CA ILE A 296 -11.81 -2.62 9.91
C ILE A 296 -10.35 -2.82 10.36
N LEU A 297 -10.09 -2.79 11.67
CA LEU A 297 -8.76 -3.03 12.23
C LEU A 297 -8.27 -4.46 11.96
N TYR A 298 -9.13 -5.47 12.13
CA TYR A 298 -8.79 -6.88 11.89
C TYR A 298 -8.37 -7.12 10.43
N TYR A 299 -9.20 -6.72 9.47
CA TYR A 299 -8.90 -6.89 8.05
C TYR A 299 -7.65 -6.09 7.64
N SER A 300 -7.50 -4.88 8.17
CA SER A 300 -6.30 -4.07 7.95
C SER A 300 -5.06 -4.80 8.44
N ILE A 301 -5.07 -5.39 9.65
CA ILE A 301 -3.94 -6.14 10.22
C ILE A 301 -3.61 -7.37 9.39
N VAL A 302 -4.60 -8.19 9.02
CA VAL A 302 -4.38 -9.42 8.24
C VAL A 302 -3.74 -9.08 6.90
N LEU A 303 -4.34 -8.13 6.17
CA LEU A 303 -3.83 -7.71 4.87
C LEU A 303 -2.45 -7.03 4.98
N THR A 304 -2.17 -6.34 6.09
CA THR A 304 -0.80 -5.90 6.39
C THR A 304 0.17 -7.04 6.54
N GLY A 305 -0.20 -8.02 7.35
CA GLY A 305 0.70 -9.06 7.82
C GLY A 305 1.20 -9.86 6.64
N ILE A 306 0.29 -10.21 5.73
CA ILE A 306 0.63 -10.87 4.48
C ILE A 306 1.53 -10.00 3.60
N THR A 307 1.20 -8.73 3.34
CA THR A 307 2.05 -7.86 2.50
C THR A 307 3.46 -7.70 3.06
N VAL A 308 3.59 -7.49 4.38
CA VAL A 308 4.89 -7.37 5.06
C VAL A 308 5.67 -8.69 4.98
N PHE A 309 5.00 -9.82 5.22
CA PHE A 309 5.63 -11.14 5.13
C PHE A 309 6.15 -11.44 3.72
N VAL A 310 5.29 -11.28 2.71
CA VAL A 310 5.64 -11.48 1.30
C VAL A 310 6.79 -10.56 0.91
N SER A 311 6.70 -9.27 1.22
CA SER A 311 7.75 -8.31 0.86
C SER A 311 9.07 -8.57 1.58
N ALA A 312 9.04 -9.06 2.82
CA ALA A 312 10.25 -9.49 3.53
C ALA A 312 10.90 -10.68 2.83
N PHE A 313 10.09 -11.67 2.43
CA PHE A 313 10.56 -12.83 1.67
C PHE A 313 11.20 -12.40 0.35
N ILE A 314 10.52 -11.56 -0.43
CA ILE A 314 11.05 -11.06 -1.71
C ILE A 314 12.29 -10.20 -1.53
N GLY A 315 12.31 -9.30 -0.54
CA GLY A 315 13.51 -8.50 -0.24
C GLY A 315 14.72 -9.35 0.13
N VAL A 316 14.52 -10.45 0.87
CA VAL A 316 15.60 -11.42 1.16
C VAL A 316 16.08 -12.11 -0.11
N ILE A 317 15.16 -12.60 -0.96
CA ILE A 317 15.52 -13.23 -2.24
C ILE A 317 16.32 -12.27 -3.13
N GLN A 318 15.93 -10.99 -3.23
CA GLN A 318 16.68 -10.01 -4.03
C GLN A 318 18.08 -9.75 -3.48
N VAL A 319 18.26 -9.69 -2.15
CA VAL A 319 19.60 -9.58 -1.56
C VAL A 319 20.45 -10.80 -1.88
N LEU A 320 19.88 -12.00 -1.81
CA LEU A 320 20.58 -13.23 -2.20
C LEU A 320 20.93 -13.21 -3.69
N SER A 321 20.01 -12.80 -4.56
CA SER A 321 20.24 -12.65 -6.00
C SER A 321 21.36 -11.65 -6.30
N LEU A 322 21.41 -10.53 -5.57
CA LEU A 322 22.50 -9.55 -5.70
C LEU A 322 23.86 -10.16 -5.32
N VAL A 323 23.90 -10.96 -4.25
CA VAL A 323 25.14 -11.64 -3.84
C VAL A 323 25.55 -12.67 -4.88
N ALA A 324 24.60 -13.44 -5.42
CA ALA A 324 24.85 -14.40 -6.49
C ALA A 324 25.45 -13.71 -7.74
N ASN A 325 24.87 -12.59 -8.17
CA ASN A 325 25.29 -11.82 -9.34
C ASN A 325 26.69 -11.16 -9.19
N VAL A 326 27.13 -10.88 -7.96
CA VAL A 326 28.41 -10.19 -7.70
C VAL A 326 29.54 -11.16 -7.33
N ALA A 327 29.25 -12.15 -6.49
CA ALA A 327 30.26 -13.05 -5.94
C ALA A 327 30.42 -14.35 -6.75
N GLU A 328 29.53 -14.62 -7.71
CA GLU A 328 29.44 -15.86 -8.51
C GLU A 328 29.76 -17.13 -7.67
N PRO A 329 29.11 -17.31 -6.50
CA PRO A 329 29.48 -18.38 -5.58
C PRO A 329 28.96 -19.75 -6.04
N GLU A 330 29.82 -20.76 -6.04
CA GLU A 330 29.44 -22.12 -6.43
C GLU A 330 28.82 -22.91 -5.27
N GLY A 331 27.69 -23.61 -5.52
CA GLY A 331 27.15 -24.62 -4.60
C GLY A 331 25.63 -24.79 -4.64
N ARG A 332 25.15 -25.92 -4.11
CA ARG A 332 23.73 -26.35 -4.14
C ARG A 332 22.73 -25.35 -3.54
N PHE A 333 23.18 -24.46 -2.66
CA PHE A 333 22.34 -23.39 -2.12
C PHE A 333 22.09 -22.29 -3.16
N TRP A 334 23.14 -21.89 -3.87
CA TRP A 334 23.10 -20.85 -4.89
C TRP A 334 22.36 -21.32 -6.15
N ASP A 335 22.54 -22.60 -6.55
CA ASP A 335 21.72 -23.22 -7.59
C ASP A 335 20.21 -23.12 -7.29
N GLY A 336 19.84 -23.20 -6.00
CA GLY A 336 18.47 -23.03 -5.54
C GLY A 336 17.98 -21.57 -5.58
N VAL A 337 18.86 -20.60 -5.31
CA VAL A 337 18.56 -19.16 -5.43
C VAL A 337 18.37 -18.78 -6.90
N ASP A 338 19.22 -19.28 -7.78
CA ASP A 338 19.12 -19.04 -9.22
C ASP A 338 17.85 -19.67 -9.81
N ALA A 339 17.51 -20.90 -9.39
CA ALA A 339 16.26 -21.54 -9.79
C ALA A 339 15.00 -20.78 -9.32
N ILE A 340 15.08 -20.10 -8.17
CA ILE A 340 14.02 -19.20 -7.68
C ILE A 340 13.92 -17.96 -8.57
N GLY A 341 15.05 -17.41 -9.02
CA GLY A 341 15.10 -16.30 -9.99
C GLY A 341 14.51 -16.67 -11.36
N ASP A 342 14.80 -17.86 -11.86
CA ASP A 342 14.27 -18.36 -13.14
C ASP A 342 12.73 -18.53 -13.13
N HIS A 343 12.16 -18.77 -11.96
CA HIS A 343 10.71 -18.96 -11.74
C HIS A 343 10.07 -17.83 -10.92
N PHE A 344 10.64 -16.63 -10.98
CA PHE A 344 10.18 -15.49 -10.19
C PHE A 344 8.72 -15.08 -10.50
N ASP A 345 8.27 -15.30 -11.72
CA ASP A 345 6.89 -15.09 -12.16
C ASP A 345 5.91 -16.07 -11.52
N VAL A 346 6.32 -17.33 -11.31
CA VAL A 346 5.51 -18.34 -10.60
C VAL A 346 5.35 -17.96 -9.14
N ILE A 347 6.39 -17.39 -8.52
CA ILE A 347 6.36 -16.87 -7.16
C ILE A 347 5.37 -15.70 -7.08
N GLY A 348 5.44 -14.78 -8.04
CA GLY A 348 4.50 -13.68 -8.21
C GLY A 348 3.04 -14.12 -8.32
N GLY A 349 2.73 -15.05 -9.22
CA GLY A 349 1.39 -15.63 -9.35
C GLY A 349 0.92 -16.35 -8.08
N SER A 350 1.83 -17.04 -7.38
CA SER A 350 1.54 -17.69 -6.10
C SER A 350 1.23 -16.68 -4.99
N ILE A 351 1.90 -15.53 -4.99
CA ILE A 351 1.62 -14.41 -4.08
C ILE A 351 0.23 -13.84 -4.34
N CYS A 352 -0.14 -13.56 -5.59
CA CYS A 352 -1.51 -13.12 -5.92
C CYS A 352 -2.55 -14.12 -5.41
N GLY A 353 -2.32 -15.42 -5.62
CA GLY A 353 -3.16 -16.49 -5.10
C GLY A 353 -3.26 -16.47 -3.57
N LEU A 354 -2.14 -16.29 -2.87
CA LEU A 354 -2.09 -16.18 -1.42
C LEU A 354 -2.90 -14.97 -0.91
N PHE A 355 -2.82 -13.81 -1.57
CA PHE A 355 -3.63 -12.64 -1.23
C PHE A 355 -5.13 -12.92 -1.34
N VAL A 356 -5.56 -13.59 -2.40
CA VAL A 356 -6.97 -13.98 -2.58
C VAL A 356 -7.39 -14.99 -1.51
N VAL A 357 -6.60 -16.03 -1.26
CA VAL A 357 -6.91 -17.09 -0.30
C VAL A 357 -6.96 -16.54 1.13
N VAL A 358 -5.96 -15.75 1.53
CA VAL A 358 -5.90 -15.16 2.88
C VAL A 358 -6.95 -14.06 3.02
N GLY A 359 -7.19 -13.25 1.98
CA GLY A 359 -8.24 -12.25 1.96
C GLY A 359 -9.62 -12.86 2.19
N LEU A 360 -10.03 -13.83 1.35
CA LEU A 360 -11.30 -14.54 1.48
C LEU A 360 -11.38 -15.37 2.78
N GLY A 361 -10.30 -16.06 3.14
CA GLY A 361 -10.19 -16.84 4.37
C GLY A 361 -10.37 -15.97 5.60
N SER A 362 -9.82 -14.76 5.62
CA SER A 362 -9.99 -13.82 6.74
C SER A 362 -11.46 -13.43 6.96
N VAL A 363 -12.26 -13.35 5.90
CA VAL A 363 -13.71 -13.06 5.98
C VAL A 363 -14.44 -14.21 6.66
N LEU A 364 -14.08 -15.45 6.31
CA LEU A 364 -14.68 -16.66 6.91
C LEU A 364 -14.25 -16.82 8.38
N VAL A 365 -12.99 -16.52 8.70
CA VAL A 365 -12.42 -16.65 10.05
C VAL A 365 -12.84 -15.52 10.99
N TYR A 366 -13.25 -14.36 10.47
CA TYR A 366 -13.63 -13.19 11.27
C TYR A 366 -14.72 -13.50 12.31
N ARG A 367 -15.82 -14.16 11.90
CA ARG A 367 -16.94 -14.48 12.81
C ARG A 367 -16.52 -15.45 13.94
N PRO A 368 -15.88 -16.61 13.65
CA PRO A 368 -15.36 -17.50 14.67
C PRO A 368 -14.33 -16.85 15.60
N TRP A 369 -13.46 -16.01 15.06
CA TRP A 369 -12.45 -15.30 15.83
C TRP A 369 -13.09 -14.30 16.80
N ARG A 370 -14.02 -13.47 16.31
CA ARG A 370 -14.75 -12.49 17.13
C ARG A 370 -15.49 -13.15 18.28
N ARG A 371 -16.19 -14.26 18.00
CA ARG A 371 -16.88 -15.06 19.01
C ARG A 371 -15.93 -15.60 20.09
N ARG A 372 -14.78 -16.17 19.70
CA ARG A 372 -13.79 -16.67 20.67
C ARG A 372 -13.18 -15.57 21.53
N VAL A 373 -12.96 -14.38 20.96
CA VAL A 373 -12.45 -13.24 21.72
C VAL A 373 -13.48 -12.76 22.74
N GLU A 374 -14.77 -12.80 22.38
CA GLU A 374 -15.88 -12.52 23.30
C GLU A 374 -15.98 -13.58 24.42
N GLU A 375 -15.98 -14.88 24.09
CA GLU A 375 -16.04 -15.99 25.05
C GLU A 375 -14.87 -15.95 26.07
N ARG A 376 -13.63 -15.75 25.60
CA ARG A 376 -12.43 -15.62 26.47
C ARG A 376 -12.49 -14.42 27.40
N SER A 377 -13.25 -13.39 27.01
CA SER A 377 -13.43 -12.19 27.81
C SER A 377 -14.44 -12.41 28.93
N GLU A 378 -15.48 -13.22 28.69
CA GLU A 378 -16.44 -13.65 29.70
C GLU A 378 -15.77 -14.55 30.75
N GLU A 379 -15.00 -15.55 30.33
CA GLU A 379 -14.26 -16.44 31.26
C GLU A 379 -13.29 -15.66 32.18
N ARG A 380 -12.55 -14.69 31.63
CA ARG A 380 -11.67 -13.83 32.44
C ARG A 380 -12.43 -12.88 33.37
N ALA A 381 -13.65 -12.47 33.02
CA ALA A 381 -14.46 -11.64 33.90
C ALA A 381 -15.01 -12.42 35.10
N VAL A 382 -15.29 -13.71 34.92
CA VAL A 382 -15.73 -14.63 36.00
C VAL A 382 -14.58 -14.98 36.94
N LEU A 383 -13.32 -14.98 36.46
CA LEU A 383 -12.13 -15.33 37.25
C LEU A 383 -11.54 -14.19 38.09
N VAL A 384 -12.00 -12.94 37.94
CA VAL A 384 -11.64 -11.84 38.86
C VAL A 384 -12.63 -11.90 40.03
N PRO A 385 -12.23 -12.37 41.23
CA PRO A 385 -13.14 -12.51 42.36
C PRO A 385 -13.65 -11.14 42.83
N GLU A 386 -14.83 -11.11 43.44
CA GLU A 386 -15.49 -9.94 44.04
C GLU A 386 -14.70 -9.23 45.18
N GLU A 387 -13.40 -9.47 45.34
CA GLU A 387 -12.60 -8.82 46.40
C GLU A 387 -12.42 -7.31 46.20
N GLU A 388 -12.55 -6.78 44.97
CA GLU A 388 -12.56 -5.32 44.75
C GLU A 388 -13.95 -4.67 44.90
N ARG A 389 -15.02 -5.45 45.05
CA ARG A 389 -16.38 -4.91 45.29
C ARG A 389 -16.69 -4.66 46.77
N GLY A 390 -15.85 -5.16 47.69
CA GLY A 390 -16.10 -5.10 49.14
C GLY A 390 -15.42 -3.98 49.93
N LEU A 391 -14.48 -3.22 49.35
CA LEU A 391 -13.69 -2.23 50.11
C LEU A 391 -14.28 -0.79 50.10
N GLY A 392 -15.51 -0.62 49.60
CA GLY A 392 -16.15 0.69 49.45
C GLY A 392 -17.23 1.04 50.48
N THR A 393 -17.57 0.16 51.42
CA THR A 393 -18.70 0.42 52.33
C THR A 393 -18.49 -0.13 53.75
N GLY A 394 -18.13 0.76 54.67
CA GLY A 394 -18.62 0.73 56.06
C GLY A 394 -17.65 0.30 57.16
N ALA A 395 -17.00 1.27 57.83
CA ALA A 395 -16.84 1.29 59.29
C ALA A 395 -16.32 2.68 59.74
N GLY A 396 -17.14 3.44 60.44
CA GLY A 396 -16.75 4.68 61.11
C GLY A 396 -16.27 4.44 62.55
N ALA A 397 -15.39 5.31 63.05
CA ALA A 397 -15.46 5.95 64.38
C ALA A 397 -14.10 6.59 64.78
N GLY A 398 -14.09 7.93 64.80
CA GLY A 398 -13.44 8.84 65.77
C GLY A 398 -11.99 8.63 66.22
N VAL A 399 -11.11 9.56 65.81
CA VAL A 399 -10.20 10.32 66.70
C VAL A 399 -10.02 11.73 66.10
N GLY A 400 -10.29 12.77 66.90
CA GLY A 400 -10.21 14.17 66.47
C GLY A 400 -8.84 14.83 66.68
N SER A 401 -8.59 15.93 65.97
CA SER A 401 -8.26 17.25 66.54
C SER A 401 -7.82 18.25 65.44
N SER A 402 -8.41 19.44 65.53
CA SER A 402 -7.98 20.79 65.11
C SER A 402 -7.05 20.99 63.90
N TYR A 403 -7.48 21.83 62.95
CA TYR A 403 -7.10 23.27 62.92
C TYR A 403 -7.89 24.04 61.83
N GLY A 404 -8.57 25.11 62.24
CA GLY A 404 -8.52 26.41 61.56
C GLY A 404 -9.37 26.66 60.31
N THR A 405 -10.65 26.98 60.50
CA THR A 405 -11.50 27.80 59.61
C THR A 405 -10.93 29.21 59.38
N VAL A 406 -10.95 29.69 58.14
CA VAL A 406 -11.19 31.12 57.83
C VAL A 406 -12.19 31.23 56.69
N ALA A 407 -13.24 31.99 56.96
CA ALA A 407 -14.50 32.10 56.22
C ALA A 407 -14.41 33.02 54.99
N ALA A 408 -15.27 32.71 54.02
CA ALA A 408 -15.68 33.62 52.95
C ALA A 408 -16.73 34.62 53.47
N GLY A 409 -16.60 35.88 53.06
CA GLY A 409 -17.64 36.91 53.22
C GLY A 409 -17.49 37.99 52.16
N GLY A 410 -18.44 38.08 51.22
CA GLY A 410 -18.79 39.36 50.58
C GLY A 410 -19.69 40.19 51.53
N PRO A 411 -20.26 41.36 51.15
CA PRO A 411 -20.45 41.85 49.78
C PRO A 411 -20.34 43.40 49.54
N VAL A 412 -20.37 43.83 48.26
CA VAL A 412 -21.17 44.96 47.68
C VAL A 412 -20.79 46.48 47.89
N LEU A 413 -20.85 47.22 46.76
CA LEU A 413 -21.17 48.67 46.49
C LEU A 413 -20.09 49.78 46.25
N LYS A 414 -20.08 50.24 44.97
CA LYS A 414 -20.25 51.61 44.41
C LYS A 414 -19.23 52.77 44.62
N LYS A 415 -18.76 53.26 43.45
CA LYS A 415 -18.78 54.64 42.87
C LYS A 415 -17.66 55.68 43.13
N ALA A 416 -17.30 56.32 42.00
CA ALA A 416 -16.79 57.69 41.76
C ALA A 416 -15.29 57.94 42.06
N ALA A 417 -14.50 58.76 41.34
CA ALA A 417 -14.67 59.80 40.30
C ALA A 417 -13.34 59.91 39.49
N VAL A 418 -13.33 60.09 38.16
CA VAL A 418 -13.21 61.34 37.35
C VAL A 418 -12.01 62.25 37.67
N ALA A 419 -11.08 62.36 36.71
CA ALA A 419 -10.25 63.52 36.25
C ALA A 419 -9.04 62.93 35.47
N SER A 420 -8.50 63.43 34.35
CA SER A 420 -8.66 64.66 33.56
C SER A 420 -7.80 64.50 32.28
N GLU A 421 -8.27 65.08 31.15
CA GLU A 421 -7.61 65.72 29.98
C GLU A 421 -6.07 65.72 29.87
N ALA A 422 -5.35 65.88 28.74
CA ALA A 422 -5.58 66.03 27.29
C ALA A 422 -4.18 66.26 26.64
N ALA A 423 -4.09 66.18 25.30
CA ALA A 423 -3.00 66.65 24.39
C ALA A 423 -1.63 65.89 24.45
N ALA A 424 -0.89 65.63 23.38
CA ALA A 424 -0.68 66.26 22.05
C ALA A 424 -0.41 65.16 20.98
N GLN A 425 -0.88 65.24 19.72
CA GLN A 425 -0.20 65.84 18.54
C GLN A 425 1.32 65.56 18.55
N GLU A 426 1.91 64.76 17.65
CA GLU A 426 1.91 64.86 16.17
C GLU A 426 2.17 63.49 15.51
#